data_AF-A0A3D3FDE9-F1
#
_entry.id   AF-A0A3D3FDE9-F1
#
_cell.length_a   1.000
_cell.length_b   1.000
_cell.length_c   1.000
_cell.angle_alpha   90.00
_cell.angle_beta   90.00
_cell.angle_gamma   90.00
#
_symmetry.space_group_name_H-M   'P 1'
#
loop_
_entity.id
_entity.type
_entity.pdbx_description
1 polymer ?
#
loop_
_entity_poly.entity_id
_entity_poly.type
_entity_poly.pdbx_seq_one_letter_code
_entity_poly.pdbx_strand_id
1 'polypeptide(L)'
;MLNVSDIYKMLLKSDAGRCKWYAKADLTLADGTVLELKNNDFWDSVFSFSDAVTKSGEYAPGAAITETLSATLNNMVGKYDGMKFQGAKMVPYVGLVVKADWTGDTIEWLKRGEFNVTEYKFSDDRKQVSLTASDNLSKADKQYSSDLTYPATLLQILQDACGQCGITLATTDFPNSSYQIFRAIDTSSTTFHDVIGYVAGMAGCYARCNADGALELKWFDFSAQPIETHNISKYAPDTDAITVTGIKIDSKNVDAKSGTDGYVITLKDSDNKLL
;
A
#
# COMPACT_ATOMS: atom_id res chain seq x y z
N MET A 1 -10.50 -5.67 -5.39
CA MET A 1 -10.54 -5.95 -6.84
C MET A 1 -10.24 -4.65 -7.59
N LEU A 2 -9.34 -4.65 -8.57
CA LEU A 2 -9.08 -3.47 -9.41
C LEU A 2 -10.29 -3.22 -10.32
N ASN A 3 -10.80 -1.99 -10.35
CA ASN A 3 -11.97 -1.64 -11.14
C ASN A 3 -11.58 -1.36 -12.59
N VAL A 4 -11.44 -2.43 -13.38
CA VAL A 4 -11.07 -2.40 -14.80
C VAL A 4 -12.10 -3.16 -15.63
N SER A 5 -12.17 -2.86 -16.92
CA SER A 5 -13.11 -3.48 -17.86
C SER A 5 -12.87 -4.98 -18.02
N ASP A 6 -13.88 -5.71 -18.51
CA ASP A 6 -13.73 -7.13 -18.79
C ASP A 6 -12.78 -7.37 -19.98
N ILE A 7 -12.68 -6.42 -20.92
CA ILE A 7 -11.68 -6.47 -22.00
C ILE A 7 -10.28 -6.37 -21.40
N TYR A 8 -10.05 -5.46 -20.46
CA TYR A 8 -8.77 -5.34 -19.75
C TYR A 8 -8.39 -6.66 -19.07
N LYS A 9 -9.33 -7.25 -18.30
CA LYS A 9 -9.12 -8.55 -17.63
C LYS A 9 -8.88 -9.68 -18.62
N MET A 10 -9.59 -9.69 -19.75
CA MET A 10 -9.44 -10.69 -20.79
C MET A 10 -8.04 -10.59 -21.42
N LEU A 11 -7.61 -9.40 -21.83
CA LEU A 11 -6.30 -9.17 -22.45
C LEU A 11 -5.16 -9.58 -21.53
N LEU A 12 -5.26 -9.26 -20.23
CA LEU A 12 -4.30 -9.71 -19.21
C LEU A 12 -4.15 -11.24 -19.15
N LYS A 13 -5.23 -11.99 -19.34
CA LYS A 13 -5.23 -13.45 -19.26
C LYS A 13 -4.84 -14.12 -20.59
N SER A 14 -5.28 -13.54 -21.71
CA SER A 14 -5.15 -14.16 -23.03
C SER A 14 -3.78 -13.93 -23.67
N ASP A 15 -3.04 -12.90 -23.24
CA ASP A 15 -1.89 -12.42 -23.98
C ASP A 15 -0.62 -12.41 -23.13
N ALA A 16 0.00 -13.61 -23.03
CA ALA A 16 1.26 -13.91 -22.37
C ALA A 16 2.45 -13.08 -22.92
N GLY A 17 2.44 -11.76 -22.68
CA GLY A 17 3.53 -10.84 -23.00
C GLY A 17 3.35 -9.94 -24.22
N ARG A 18 2.18 -9.86 -24.88
CA ARG A 18 1.95 -8.96 -26.04
C ARG A 18 1.01 -7.77 -25.78
N CYS A 19 0.58 -7.60 -24.53
CA CYS A 19 -0.11 -6.38 -24.12
C CYS A 19 0.73 -5.14 -24.39
N LYS A 20 0.15 -4.13 -25.06
CA LYS A 20 0.79 -2.83 -25.26
C LYS A 20 0.51 -1.92 -24.07
N TRP A 21 1.55 -1.65 -23.31
CA TRP A 21 1.50 -0.86 -22.09
C TRP A 21 1.93 0.58 -22.30
N TYR A 22 1.31 1.46 -21.53
CA TYR A 22 1.64 2.87 -21.47
C TYR A 22 1.73 3.32 -20.01
N ALA A 23 2.45 4.41 -19.80
CA ALA A 23 2.54 5.05 -18.50
C ALA A 23 2.36 6.55 -18.60
N LYS A 24 1.83 7.11 -17.52
CA LYS A 24 1.82 8.55 -17.26
C LYS A 24 1.80 8.79 -15.77
N ALA A 25 2.16 9.99 -15.35
CA ALA A 25 1.96 10.41 -13.96
C ALA A 25 1.72 11.90 -13.86
N ASP A 26 0.90 12.29 -12.89
CA ASP A 26 0.79 13.69 -12.47
C ASP A 26 1.78 13.89 -11.32
N LEU A 27 2.74 14.80 -11.48
CA LEU A 27 3.76 15.07 -10.48
C LEU A 27 3.68 16.52 -10.03
N THR A 28 3.53 16.76 -8.72
CA THR A 28 3.56 18.09 -8.12
C THR A 28 4.77 18.21 -7.22
N LEU A 29 5.72 19.08 -7.57
CA LEU A 29 6.92 19.34 -6.77
C LEU A 29 6.55 20.04 -5.45
N ALA A 30 7.47 20.02 -4.48
CA ALA A 30 7.25 20.64 -3.18
C ALA A 30 7.01 22.17 -3.26
N ASP A 31 7.50 22.84 -4.30
CA ASP A 31 7.26 24.26 -4.57
C ASP A 31 5.93 24.55 -5.27
N GLY A 32 5.13 23.52 -5.58
CA GLY A 32 3.85 23.62 -6.27
C GLY A 32 3.93 23.51 -7.79
N THR A 33 5.11 23.36 -8.38
CA THR A 33 5.26 23.13 -9.83
C THR A 33 4.59 21.82 -10.23
N VAL A 34 3.72 21.86 -11.23
CA VAL A 34 3.00 20.69 -11.76
C VAL A 34 3.64 20.23 -13.07
N LEU A 35 3.94 18.93 -13.17
CA LEU A 35 4.47 18.25 -14.34
C LEU A 35 3.53 17.10 -14.73
N GLU A 36 2.99 17.18 -15.95
CA GLU A 36 2.25 16.08 -16.57
C GLU A 36 3.23 15.18 -17.32
N LEU A 37 3.59 14.05 -16.72
CA LEU A 37 4.51 13.08 -17.30
C LEU A 37 3.76 12.13 -18.22
N LYS A 38 4.22 11.99 -19.46
CA LYS A 38 3.68 11.08 -20.48
C LYS A 38 4.60 9.90 -20.67
N ASN A 39 4.19 8.94 -21.48
CA ASN A 39 4.94 7.70 -21.68
C ASN A 39 6.43 7.93 -22.04
N ASN A 40 6.72 8.91 -22.91
CA ASN A 40 8.09 9.20 -23.36
C ASN A 40 8.95 9.94 -22.31
N ASP A 41 8.35 10.39 -21.20
CA ASP A 41 9.06 10.97 -20.07
C ASP A 41 9.70 9.91 -19.16
N PHE A 42 9.46 8.62 -19.43
CA PHE A 42 10.01 7.50 -18.66
C PHE A 42 11.01 6.67 -19.49
N TRP A 43 11.97 6.04 -18.82
CA TRP A 43 12.86 5.02 -19.39
C TRP A 43 12.24 3.61 -19.29
N ASP A 44 12.82 2.63 -20.01
CA ASP A 44 12.35 1.23 -20.01
C ASP A 44 12.26 0.66 -18.58
N SER A 45 11.14 0.00 -18.24
CA SER A 45 10.68 -0.34 -16.87
C SER A 45 10.02 0.82 -16.13
N VAL A 46 8.90 1.29 -16.68
CA VAL A 46 8.31 2.57 -16.31
C VAL A 46 7.96 2.72 -14.82
N PHE A 47 7.34 1.70 -14.22
CA PHE A 47 7.00 1.69 -12.81
C PHE A 47 7.29 0.31 -12.21
N SER A 48 7.92 0.29 -11.05
CA SER A 48 8.00 -0.87 -10.18
C SER A 48 7.25 -0.57 -8.90
N PHE A 49 6.31 -1.43 -8.53
CA PHE A 49 5.54 -1.34 -7.29
C PHE A 49 5.90 -2.49 -6.37
N SER A 50 6.15 -2.20 -5.09
CA SER A 50 6.31 -3.21 -4.05
C SER A 50 5.20 -3.04 -3.02
N ASP A 51 4.39 -4.09 -2.88
CA ASP A 51 3.16 -4.14 -2.09
C ASP A 51 3.03 -5.50 -1.39
N ALA A 52 2.22 -5.56 -0.34
CA ALA A 52 1.98 -6.76 0.44
C ALA A 52 0.60 -6.71 1.14
N VAL A 53 0.24 -7.81 1.80
CA VAL A 53 -0.94 -7.88 2.68
C VAL A 53 -0.61 -8.40 4.08
N THR A 54 0.60 -8.94 4.26
CA THR A 54 1.17 -9.40 5.53
C THR A 54 2.62 -8.97 5.63
N LYS A 55 3.20 -9.09 6.83
CA LYS A 55 4.65 -8.98 7.00
C LYS A 55 5.34 -10.16 6.28
N SER A 56 6.58 -9.96 5.86
CA SER A 56 7.36 -11.00 5.19
C SER A 56 7.63 -12.17 6.15
N GLY A 57 7.42 -13.40 5.69
CA GLY A 57 7.76 -14.63 6.42
C GLY A 57 6.76 -15.07 7.49
N GLU A 58 5.67 -14.33 7.73
CA GLU A 58 4.66 -14.69 8.72
C GLU A 58 3.26 -14.28 8.26
N TYR A 59 2.27 -15.17 8.44
CA TYR A 59 0.86 -14.80 8.35
C TYR A 59 0.38 -14.29 9.72
N ALA A 60 0.17 -12.99 9.82
CA ALA A 60 -0.45 -12.36 10.98
C ALA A 60 -1.38 -11.21 10.52
N PRO A 61 -2.58 -11.07 11.11
CA PRO A 61 -3.42 -9.90 10.90
C PRO A 61 -2.76 -8.65 11.51
N GLY A 62 -3.17 -7.47 11.06
CA GLY A 62 -2.67 -6.19 11.59
C GLY A 62 -1.42 -5.65 10.92
N ALA A 63 -1.12 -6.12 9.71
CA ALA A 63 -0.12 -5.46 8.89
C ALA A 63 -0.67 -4.11 8.39
N ALA A 64 0.11 -3.05 8.56
CA ALA A 64 -0.09 -1.78 7.90
C ALA A 64 0.99 -1.67 6.81
N ILE A 65 0.56 -1.55 5.56
CA ILE A 65 1.41 -1.75 4.39
C ILE A 65 1.61 -0.43 3.66
N THR A 66 2.83 0.08 3.72
CA THR A 66 3.27 1.23 2.91
C THR A 66 3.72 0.72 1.55
N GLU A 67 2.92 0.95 0.50
CA GLU A 67 3.32 0.61 -0.87
C GLU A 67 4.45 1.53 -1.32
N THR A 68 5.46 0.98 -2.00
CA THR A 68 6.56 1.76 -2.58
C THR A 68 6.54 1.70 -4.10
N LEU A 69 6.88 2.82 -4.72
CA LEU A 69 6.98 3.01 -6.16
C LEU A 69 8.41 3.40 -6.51
N SER A 70 8.96 2.79 -7.55
CA SER A 70 10.16 3.25 -8.24
C SER A 70 9.85 3.61 -9.68
N ALA A 71 10.37 4.75 -10.14
CA ALA A 71 10.22 5.23 -11.51
C ALA A 71 11.54 5.85 -12.00
N THR A 72 11.82 5.74 -13.30
CA THR A 72 12.99 6.39 -13.90
C THR A 72 12.56 7.33 -15.01
N LEU A 73 12.81 8.63 -14.83
CA LEU A 73 12.49 9.66 -15.81
C LEU A 73 13.60 9.80 -16.85
N ASN A 74 13.18 10.03 -18.09
CA ASN A 74 14.05 10.33 -19.21
C ASN A 74 14.48 11.80 -19.21
N ASN A 75 15.77 12.04 -18.93
CA ASN A 75 16.37 13.36 -18.90
C ASN A 75 17.41 13.56 -20.02
N MET A 76 17.25 12.88 -21.17
CA MET A 76 18.24 12.92 -22.26
C MET A 76 18.59 14.34 -22.75
N VAL A 77 17.59 15.22 -22.73
CA VAL A 77 17.68 16.63 -23.17
C VAL A 77 17.77 17.63 -22.01
N GLY A 78 17.97 17.17 -20.77
CA GLY A 78 18.11 18.05 -19.59
C GLY A 78 16.82 18.70 -19.11
N LYS A 79 15.63 18.18 -19.49
CA LYS A 79 14.30 18.69 -19.13
C LYS A 79 14.12 18.92 -17.62
N TYR A 80 14.74 18.09 -16.79
CA TYR A 80 14.58 18.07 -15.33
C TYR A 80 15.78 18.67 -14.59
N ASP A 81 16.75 19.26 -15.29
CA ASP A 81 17.95 19.79 -14.66
C ASP A 81 17.63 20.91 -13.66
N GLY A 82 18.15 20.77 -12.43
CA GLY A 82 17.95 21.73 -11.35
C GLY A 82 16.65 21.56 -10.57
N MET A 83 15.74 20.67 -11.01
CA MET A 83 14.53 20.35 -10.27
C MET A 83 14.84 19.52 -9.00
N LYS A 84 14.04 19.74 -7.96
CA LYS A 84 14.09 18.98 -6.71
C LYS A 84 12.83 18.14 -6.60
N PHE A 85 13.01 16.82 -6.60
CA PHE A 85 11.89 15.88 -6.53
C PHE A 85 11.55 15.45 -5.10
N GLN A 86 12.43 15.70 -4.12
CA GLN A 86 12.17 15.36 -2.72
C GLN A 86 10.85 15.95 -2.23
N GLY A 87 9.97 15.12 -1.68
CA GLY A 87 8.65 15.52 -1.18
C GLY A 87 7.62 15.83 -2.28
N ALA A 88 7.95 15.60 -3.56
CA ALA A 88 6.99 15.73 -4.64
C ALA A 88 5.88 14.67 -4.50
N LYS A 89 4.65 15.03 -4.89
CA LYS A 89 3.51 14.13 -4.94
C LYS A 89 3.37 13.57 -6.34
N MET A 90 3.37 12.24 -6.48
CA MET A 90 3.25 11.54 -7.74
C MET A 90 1.98 10.69 -7.76
N VAL A 91 1.17 10.85 -8.82
CA VAL A 91 0.00 10.02 -9.09
C VAL A 91 0.26 9.21 -10.36
N PRO A 92 0.75 7.97 -10.25
CA PRO A 92 1.05 7.12 -11.40
C PRO A 92 -0.22 6.49 -11.99
N TYR A 93 -0.25 6.36 -13.32
CA TYR A 93 -1.26 5.61 -14.05
C TYR A 93 -0.59 4.62 -15.00
N VAL A 94 -1.10 3.38 -14.99
CA VAL A 94 -0.71 2.32 -15.92
C VAL A 94 -1.82 2.17 -16.96
N GLY A 95 -1.47 2.31 -18.23
CA GLY A 95 -2.39 2.23 -19.35
C GLY A 95 -2.24 0.92 -20.11
N LEU A 96 -3.36 0.27 -20.44
CA LEU A 96 -3.41 -0.87 -21.35
C LEU A 96 -4.18 -0.48 -22.61
N VAL A 97 -3.63 -0.79 -23.78
CA VAL A 97 -4.38 -0.67 -25.03
C VAL A 97 -5.45 -1.76 -25.06
N VAL A 98 -6.71 -1.36 -24.95
CA VAL A 98 -7.87 -2.28 -24.96
C VAL A 98 -8.51 -2.42 -26.34
N LYS A 99 -8.18 -1.50 -27.25
CA LYS A 99 -8.57 -1.54 -28.66
C LYS A 99 -7.53 -0.79 -29.49
N ALA A 100 -7.15 -1.36 -30.64
CA ALA A 100 -6.34 -0.68 -31.64
C ALA A 100 -7.05 -0.78 -32.99
N ASP A 101 -7.26 0.36 -33.65
CA ASP A 101 -7.80 0.41 -35.01
C ASP A 101 -7.13 1.51 -35.83
N TRP A 102 -7.58 1.72 -37.07
CA TRP A 102 -7.02 2.71 -38.00
C TRP A 102 -7.12 4.17 -37.50
N THR A 103 -7.95 4.43 -36.48
CA THR A 103 -8.09 5.76 -35.85
C THR A 103 -7.15 5.96 -34.66
N GLY A 104 -6.51 4.89 -34.18
CA GLY A 104 -5.54 4.91 -33.09
C GLY A 104 -5.82 3.89 -31.99
N ASP A 105 -5.04 4.00 -30.92
CA ASP A 105 -5.18 3.15 -29.74
C ASP A 105 -6.17 3.76 -28.74
N THR A 106 -7.10 2.94 -28.25
CA THR A 106 -7.90 3.24 -27.06
C THR A 106 -7.19 2.65 -25.85
N ILE A 107 -6.78 3.53 -24.92
CA ILE A 107 -6.05 3.15 -23.71
C ILE A 107 -7.00 3.25 -22.51
N GLU A 108 -7.13 2.16 -21.77
CA GLU A 108 -7.76 2.16 -20.45
C GLU A 108 -6.68 2.41 -19.39
N TRP A 109 -6.88 3.45 -18.57
CA TRP A 109 -5.92 3.89 -17.56
C TRP A 109 -6.33 3.45 -16.15
N LEU A 110 -5.41 2.82 -15.45
CA LEU A 110 -5.54 2.44 -14.05
C LEU A 110 -4.68 3.36 -13.17
N LYS A 111 -5.33 4.17 -12.32
CA LYS A 111 -4.66 4.94 -11.25
C LYS A 111 -4.06 3.97 -10.23
N ARG A 112 -2.80 4.16 -9.85
CA ARG A 112 -2.06 3.22 -8.99
C ARG A 112 -1.79 3.72 -7.57
N GLY A 113 -2.34 4.86 -7.18
CA GLY A 113 -2.19 5.43 -5.84
C GLY A 113 -1.72 6.87 -5.87
N GLU A 114 -1.48 7.41 -4.69
CA GLU A 114 -0.82 8.69 -4.48
C GLU A 114 0.44 8.47 -3.65
N PHE A 115 1.58 8.84 -4.22
CA PHE A 115 2.89 8.57 -3.64
C PHE A 115 3.64 9.87 -3.36
N ASN A 116 4.44 9.87 -2.31
CA ASN A 116 5.31 10.96 -1.90
C ASN A 116 6.75 10.54 -2.22
N VAL A 117 7.44 11.30 -3.08
CA VAL A 117 8.84 11.01 -3.44
C VAL A 117 9.72 11.17 -2.21
N THR A 118 10.30 10.06 -1.76
CA THR A 118 11.14 9.98 -0.57
C THR A 118 12.63 10.04 -0.90
N GLU A 119 13.01 9.72 -2.13
CA GLU A 119 14.38 9.81 -2.62
C GLU A 119 14.40 10.08 -4.14
N TYR A 120 15.41 10.81 -4.60
CA TYR A 120 15.71 10.90 -6.03
C TYR A 120 17.20 11.00 -6.31
N LYS A 121 17.62 10.51 -7.48
CA LYS A 121 19.03 10.54 -7.93
C LYS A 121 19.12 10.81 -9.43
N PHE A 122 19.97 11.77 -9.80
CA PHE A 122 20.43 11.92 -11.18
C PHE A 122 21.55 10.91 -11.49
N SER A 123 21.54 10.34 -12.69
CA SER A 123 22.70 9.59 -13.19
C SER A 123 23.93 10.50 -13.34
N ASP A 124 25.13 9.93 -13.41
CA ASP A 124 26.38 10.69 -13.50
C ASP A 124 26.43 11.60 -14.76
N ASP A 125 25.88 11.12 -15.88
CA ASP A 125 25.71 11.86 -17.13
C ASP A 125 24.45 12.74 -17.18
N ARG A 126 23.66 12.71 -16.09
CA ARG A 126 22.38 13.39 -15.88
C ARG A 126 21.30 13.04 -16.89
N LYS A 127 21.43 11.96 -17.65
CA LYS A 127 20.43 11.53 -18.65
C LYS A 127 19.23 10.80 -18.07
N GLN A 128 19.27 10.47 -16.78
CA GLN A 128 18.21 9.76 -16.07
C GLN A 128 17.96 10.39 -14.70
N VAL A 129 16.71 10.33 -14.23
CA VAL A 129 16.34 10.64 -12.84
C VAL A 129 15.62 9.45 -12.25
N SER A 130 16.22 8.76 -11.29
CA SER A 130 15.58 7.69 -10.54
C SER A 130 14.83 8.28 -9.35
N LEU A 131 13.58 7.86 -9.19
CA LEU A 131 12.69 8.27 -8.10
C LEU A 131 12.30 7.04 -7.28
N THR A 132 12.33 7.19 -5.95
CA THR A 132 11.67 6.28 -5.00
C THR A 132 10.59 7.07 -4.28
N ALA A 133 9.40 6.50 -4.18
CA ALA A 133 8.26 7.12 -3.54
C ALA A 133 7.50 6.11 -2.67
N SER A 134 6.80 6.60 -1.66
CA SER A 134 5.99 5.79 -0.75
C SER A 134 4.58 6.35 -0.67
N ASP A 135 3.58 5.50 -0.54
CA ASP A 135 2.19 5.95 -0.46
C ASP A 135 1.92 6.83 0.78
N ASN A 136 0.69 7.29 0.93
CA ASN A 136 0.33 8.20 2.02
C ASN A 136 0.47 7.57 3.42
N LEU A 137 0.56 6.25 3.56
CA LEU A 137 0.74 5.61 4.87
C LEU A 137 2.13 5.92 5.45
N SER A 138 3.13 6.23 4.62
CA SER A 138 4.46 6.66 5.09
C SER A 138 4.43 7.94 5.94
N LYS A 139 3.35 8.73 5.86
CA LYS A 139 3.15 9.91 6.74
C LYS A 139 2.90 9.54 8.19
N ALA A 140 2.56 8.28 8.46
CA ALA A 140 2.34 7.73 9.78
C ALA A 140 3.62 7.21 10.46
N ASP A 141 4.77 7.23 9.75
CA ASP A 141 6.11 6.88 10.28
C ASP A 141 6.68 7.99 11.18
N LYS A 142 5.85 8.50 12.10
CA LYS A 142 6.20 9.51 13.09
C LYS A 142 5.68 9.09 14.45
N GLN A 143 6.32 9.57 15.50
CA GLN A 143 5.97 9.22 16.88
C GLN A 143 4.49 9.51 17.16
N TYR A 144 3.82 8.52 17.76
CA TYR A 144 2.42 8.62 18.15
C TYR A 144 2.27 9.66 19.27
N SER A 145 1.49 10.70 19.00
CA SER A 145 1.19 11.77 19.94
C SER A 145 -0.25 12.21 19.72
N SER A 146 -1.15 11.83 20.63
CA SER A 146 -2.59 11.98 20.47
C SER A 146 -3.21 12.58 21.73
N ASP A 147 -4.21 13.44 21.53
CA ASP A 147 -5.05 14.00 22.60
C ASP A 147 -6.35 13.19 22.79
N LEU A 148 -6.46 12.01 22.16
CA LEU A 148 -7.65 11.17 22.24
C LEU A 148 -7.92 10.73 23.67
N THR A 149 -9.14 10.98 24.14
CA THR A 149 -9.60 10.58 25.48
C THR A 149 -10.12 9.15 25.46
N TYR A 150 -9.70 8.36 26.46
CA TYR A 150 -10.13 6.98 26.63
C TYR A 150 -11.23 6.88 27.72
N PRO A 151 -12.21 5.96 27.61
CA PRO A 151 -12.29 4.91 26.60
C PRO A 151 -12.62 5.42 25.19
N ALA A 152 -11.94 4.86 24.19
CA ALA A 152 -12.11 5.19 22.78
C ALA A 152 -12.37 3.92 21.96
N THR A 153 -13.19 4.02 20.93
CA THR A 153 -13.44 2.92 19.99
C THR A 153 -12.26 2.74 19.03
N LEU A 154 -12.10 1.55 18.45
CA LEU A 154 -11.11 1.30 17.40
C LEU A 154 -11.27 2.29 16.22
N LEU A 155 -12.51 2.62 15.84
CA LEU A 155 -12.78 3.63 14.82
C LEU A 155 -12.24 5.02 15.21
N GLN A 156 -12.48 5.46 16.45
CA GLN A 156 -11.98 6.75 16.93
C GLN A 156 -10.45 6.80 16.97
N ILE A 157 -9.80 5.71 17.38
CA ILE A 157 -8.33 5.60 17.38
C ILE A 157 -7.79 5.69 15.94
N LEU A 158 -8.40 4.98 15.00
CA LEU A 158 -8.00 5.02 13.60
C LEU A 158 -8.21 6.40 12.97
N GLN A 159 -9.34 7.04 13.26
CA GLN A 159 -9.65 8.40 12.81
C GLN A 159 -8.66 9.42 13.34
N ASP A 160 -8.32 9.35 14.63
CA ASP A 160 -7.31 10.22 15.24
C ASP A 160 -5.95 10.00 14.59
N ALA A 161 -5.50 8.75 14.47
CA ALA A 161 -4.22 8.45 13.83
C ALA A 161 -4.13 8.96 12.39
N CYS A 162 -5.18 8.74 11.58
CA CYS A 162 -5.27 9.25 10.22
C CYS A 162 -5.26 10.78 10.18
N GLY A 163 -6.08 11.42 11.04
CA GLY A 163 -6.20 12.87 11.13
C GLY A 163 -4.89 13.54 11.50
N GLN A 164 -4.20 13.03 12.52
CA GLN A 164 -2.89 13.53 12.93
C GLN A 164 -1.84 13.38 11.82
N CYS A 165 -1.96 12.38 10.94
CA CYS A 165 -1.05 12.13 9.83
C CYS A 165 -1.45 12.83 8.52
N GLY A 166 -2.60 13.50 8.47
CA GLY A 166 -3.12 14.08 7.22
C GLY A 166 -3.44 13.03 6.17
N ILE A 167 -3.89 11.85 6.61
CA ILE A 167 -4.31 10.74 5.75
C ILE A 167 -5.85 10.70 5.77
N THR A 168 -6.47 10.65 4.60
CA THR A 168 -7.93 10.47 4.49
C THR A 168 -8.28 9.03 4.84
N LEU A 169 -9.28 8.80 5.70
CA LEU A 169 -9.78 7.46 6.02
C LEU A 169 -10.96 7.10 5.10
N ALA A 170 -10.84 6.02 4.33
CA ALA A 170 -11.90 5.51 3.45
C ALA A 170 -12.84 4.52 4.17
N THR A 171 -12.28 3.64 5.01
CA THR A 171 -13.06 2.60 5.71
C THR A 171 -13.46 3.09 7.11
N THR A 172 -14.72 3.46 7.29
CA THR A 172 -15.28 3.82 8.60
C THR A 172 -16.13 2.72 9.24
N ASP A 173 -16.42 1.66 8.49
CA ASP A 173 -17.10 0.45 8.97
C ASP A 173 -16.21 -0.76 8.69
N PHE A 174 -15.83 -1.46 9.75
CA PHE A 174 -14.93 -2.61 9.72
C PHE A 174 -15.19 -3.50 10.96
N PRO A 175 -14.77 -4.79 10.93
CA PRO A 175 -14.97 -5.67 12.07
C PRO A 175 -14.41 -5.09 13.36
N ASN A 176 -15.19 -5.17 14.45
CA ASN A 176 -14.84 -4.65 15.77
C ASN A 176 -14.64 -3.12 15.83
N SER A 177 -15.06 -2.34 14.83
CA SER A 177 -14.90 -0.87 14.81
C SER A 177 -15.41 -0.15 16.08
N SER A 178 -16.48 -0.67 16.70
CA SER A 178 -17.08 -0.14 17.94
C SER A 178 -16.46 -0.71 19.23
N TYR A 179 -15.49 -1.62 19.15
CA TYR A 179 -14.82 -2.19 20.32
C TYR A 179 -14.05 -1.09 21.06
N GLN A 180 -14.20 -1.04 22.38
CA GLN A 180 -13.64 0.03 23.21
C GLN A 180 -12.31 -0.38 23.83
N ILE A 181 -11.31 0.46 23.64
CA ILE A 181 -10.05 0.44 24.37
C ILE A 181 -10.20 1.38 25.55
N PHE A 182 -9.84 0.91 26.74
CA PHE A 182 -10.03 1.66 28.00
C PHE A 182 -8.77 2.37 28.48
N ARG A 183 -7.59 1.99 27.95
CA ARG A 183 -6.30 2.55 28.35
C ARG A 183 -5.66 3.32 27.19
N ALA A 184 -4.98 4.42 27.50
CA ALA A 184 -4.18 5.12 26.50
C ALA A 184 -3.02 4.23 26.01
N ILE A 185 -2.65 4.42 24.74
CA ILE A 185 -1.53 3.73 24.11
C ILE A 185 -0.21 4.34 24.62
N ASP A 186 0.76 3.50 24.98
CA ASP A 186 2.11 3.96 25.29
C ASP A 186 2.75 4.62 24.05
N THR A 187 3.18 5.88 24.19
CA THR A 187 3.69 6.74 23.12
C THR A 187 5.20 6.71 22.96
N SER A 188 5.94 6.11 23.90
CA SER A 188 7.40 6.25 24.00
C SER A 188 8.18 5.59 22.85
N SER A 189 7.59 4.58 22.21
CA SER A 189 8.21 3.74 21.18
C SER A 189 7.21 3.35 20.07
N THR A 190 6.11 4.08 19.97
CA THR A 190 5.00 3.74 19.07
C THR A 190 4.85 4.85 18.04
N THR A 191 4.74 4.48 16.77
CA THR A 191 4.40 5.40 15.68
C THR A 191 2.90 5.37 15.39
N PHE A 192 2.39 6.35 14.66
CA PHE A 192 1.01 6.26 14.16
C PHE A 192 0.81 5.07 13.22
N HIS A 193 1.86 4.69 12.48
CA HIS A 193 1.86 3.51 11.63
C HIS A 193 1.62 2.24 12.47
N ASP A 194 2.32 2.10 13.60
CA ASP A 194 2.10 1.00 14.53
C ASP A 194 0.66 0.98 15.04
N VAL A 195 0.10 2.13 15.43
CA VAL A 195 -1.29 2.24 15.91
C VAL A 195 -2.31 1.83 14.84
N ILE A 196 -2.09 2.22 13.58
CA ILE A 196 -2.92 1.76 12.45
C ILE A 196 -2.85 0.24 12.32
N GLY A 197 -1.65 -0.35 12.42
CA GLY A 197 -1.45 -1.80 12.41
C GLY A 197 -2.15 -2.49 13.59
N TYR A 198 -2.08 -1.91 14.79
CA TYR A 198 -2.75 -2.41 15.98
C TYR A 198 -4.28 -2.47 15.82
N VAL A 199 -4.88 -1.39 15.28
CA VAL A 199 -6.32 -1.36 14.99
C VAL A 199 -6.68 -2.40 13.92
N ALA A 200 -5.90 -2.49 12.84
CA ALA A 200 -6.11 -3.50 11.80
C ALA A 200 -6.03 -4.92 12.38
N GLY A 201 -5.11 -5.19 13.30
CA GLY A 201 -4.95 -6.49 13.96
C GLY A 201 -6.15 -6.85 14.82
N MET A 202 -6.66 -5.89 15.60
CA MET A 202 -7.88 -6.05 16.40
C MET A 202 -9.14 -6.26 15.55
N ALA A 203 -9.14 -5.72 14.31
CA ALA A 203 -10.18 -5.97 13.32
C ALA A 203 -9.96 -7.28 12.53
N GLY A 204 -8.81 -7.95 12.69
CA GLY A 204 -8.37 -9.08 11.88
C GLY A 204 -8.01 -8.72 10.42
N CYS A 205 -7.94 -7.43 10.10
CA CYS A 205 -7.67 -6.91 8.77
C CYS A 205 -6.18 -6.58 8.56
N TYR A 206 -5.84 -6.15 7.36
CA TYR A 206 -4.65 -5.36 7.07
C TYR A 206 -5.06 -3.94 6.63
N ALA A 207 -4.17 -2.97 6.80
CA ALA A 207 -4.35 -1.58 6.40
C ALA A 207 -3.41 -1.22 5.24
N ARG A 208 -3.88 -0.40 4.29
CA ARG A 208 -3.10 0.13 3.17
C ARG A 208 -3.73 1.40 2.63
N CYS A 209 -3.01 2.16 1.80
CA CYS A 209 -3.66 3.18 0.98
C CYS A 209 -4.31 2.58 -0.29
N ASN A 210 -5.45 3.13 -0.67
CA ASN A 210 -6.13 2.81 -1.93
C ASN A 210 -5.62 3.67 -3.09
N ALA A 211 -6.19 3.48 -4.29
CA ALA A 211 -5.78 4.23 -5.48
C ALA A 211 -5.96 5.76 -5.36
N ASP A 212 -6.81 6.23 -4.44
CA ASP A 212 -7.03 7.65 -4.14
C ASP A 212 -6.19 8.15 -2.95
N GLY A 213 -5.22 7.35 -2.50
CA GLY A 213 -4.32 7.72 -1.40
C GLY A 213 -5.00 7.75 -0.03
N ALA A 214 -6.23 7.24 0.09
CA ALA A 214 -6.95 7.14 1.35
C ALA A 214 -6.68 5.78 2.01
N LEU A 215 -6.56 5.76 3.34
CA LEU A 215 -6.38 4.54 4.12
C LEU A 215 -7.64 3.68 4.08
N GLU A 216 -7.48 2.39 3.78
CA GLU A 216 -8.54 1.38 3.84
C GLU A 216 -8.10 0.18 4.69
N LEU A 217 -9.04 -0.40 5.43
CA LEU A 217 -8.87 -1.69 6.12
C LEU A 217 -9.53 -2.78 5.28
N LYS A 218 -8.81 -3.88 5.03
CA LYS A 218 -9.27 -4.98 4.17
C LYS A 218 -9.06 -6.35 4.77
N TRP A 219 -9.92 -7.25 4.35
CA TRP A 219 -9.82 -8.68 4.61
C TRP A 219 -9.09 -9.39 3.47
N PHE A 220 -8.50 -10.55 3.75
CA PHE A 220 -7.84 -11.40 2.78
C PHE A 220 -8.85 -12.01 1.80
N ASP A 221 -8.61 -11.83 0.51
CA ASP A 221 -9.46 -12.40 -0.55
C ASP A 221 -9.01 -13.82 -0.88
N PHE A 222 -9.64 -14.81 -0.24
CA PHE A 222 -9.38 -16.24 -0.50
C PHE A 222 -9.98 -16.74 -1.82
N SER A 223 -10.78 -15.92 -2.51
CA SER A 223 -11.34 -16.28 -3.82
C SER A 223 -10.43 -15.89 -4.99
N ALA A 224 -9.34 -15.15 -4.70
CA ALA A 224 -8.38 -14.72 -5.68
C ALA A 224 -7.75 -15.92 -6.41
N GLN A 225 -7.96 -16.00 -7.72
CA GLN A 225 -7.28 -16.98 -8.55
C GLN A 225 -5.81 -16.55 -8.69
N PRO A 226 -4.84 -17.45 -8.50
CA PRO A 226 -3.45 -17.16 -8.81
C PRO A 226 -3.36 -16.65 -10.25
N ILE A 227 -2.78 -15.47 -10.43
CA ILE A 227 -2.44 -15.00 -11.78
C ILE A 227 -1.30 -15.90 -12.26
N GLU A 228 -1.42 -16.49 -13.46
CA GLU A 228 -0.29 -17.16 -14.09
C GLU A 228 0.85 -16.14 -14.25
N THR A 229 1.86 -16.27 -13.40
CA THR A 229 2.98 -15.35 -13.31
C THR A 229 3.98 -15.63 -14.43
N HIS A 230 4.26 -14.63 -15.26
CA HIS A 230 5.39 -14.66 -16.17
C HIS A 230 6.66 -14.14 -15.46
N ASN A 231 7.78 -14.85 -15.58
CA ASN A 231 9.11 -14.47 -15.05
C ASN A 231 9.23 -14.39 -13.52
N ILE A 232 8.84 -15.45 -12.80
CA ILE A 232 9.21 -15.55 -11.38
C ILE A 232 10.70 -15.86 -11.25
N SER A 233 11.48 -14.94 -10.69
CA SER A 233 12.88 -15.20 -10.34
C SER A 233 13.02 -15.96 -9.01
N LYS A 234 12.02 -15.87 -8.12
CA LYS A 234 11.97 -16.55 -6.82
C LYS A 234 10.51 -16.89 -6.42
N TYR A 235 10.11 -18.13 -6.64
CA TYR A 235 8.84 -18.69 -6.17
C TYR A 235 9.18 -19.70 -5.07
N ALA A 236 8.75 -19.44 -3.85
CA ALA A 236 8.89 -20.38 -2.74
C ALA A 236 7.57 -20.42 -1.96
N PRO A 237 6.46 -20.87 -2.59
CA PRO A 237 5.24 -21.08 -1.83
C PRO A 237 5.51 -22.20 -0.83
N ASP A 238 5.03 -22.02 0.38
CA ASP A 238 4.70 -23.19 1.18
C ASP A 238 3.50 -23.87 0.50
N THR A 239 3.64 -25.14 0.16
CA THR A 239 2.59 -25.89 -0.57
C THR A 239 1.56 -26.49 0.37
N ASP A 240 1.79 -26.45 1.67
CA ASP A 240 0.88 -27.02 2.64
C ASP A 240 -0.32 -26.08 2.85
N ALA A 241 -1.52 -26.62 2.62
CA ALA A 241 -2.76 -25.91 2.91
C ALA A 241 -2.91 -25.79 4.43
N ILE A 242 -2.61 -24.61 4.97
CA ILE A 242 -2.78 -24.31 6.39
C ILE A 242 -4.21 -23.81 6.65
N THR A 243 -4.89 -24.44 7.61
CA THR A 243 -6.16 -23.93 8.14
C THR A 243 -5.90 -23.36 9.52
N VAL A 244 -6.13 -22.06 9.71
CA VAL A 244 -6.10 -21.45 11.04
C VAL A 244 -7.22 -22.03 11.88
N THR A 245 -6.88 -22.76 12.94
CA THR A 245 -7.85 -23.44 13.81
C THR A 245 -8.08 -22.73 15.12
N GLY A 246 -7.24 -21.75 15.48
CA GLY A 246 -7.40 -20.98 16.69
C GLY A 246 -6.62 -19.66 16.71
N ILE A 247 -6.98 -18.80 17.65
CA ILE A 247 -6.29 -17.55 17.97
C ILE A 247 -5.99 -17.58 19.46
N LYS A 248 -4.74 -17.26 19.81
CA LYS A 248 -4.29 -17.09 21.18
C LYS A 248 -3.84 -15.64 21.38
N ILE A 249 -4.22 -15.05 22.51
CA ILE A 249 -3.61 -13.83 23.04
C ILE A 249 -2.56 -14.26 24.07
N ASP A 250 -1.34 -13.81 23.86
CA ASP A 250 -0.21 -13.97 24.76
C ASP A 250 0.16 -12.58 25.28
N SER A 251 -0.57 -12.13 26.31
CA SER A 251 -0.33 -10.85 26.96
C SER A 251 0.03 -11.06 28.43
N LYS A 252 0.71 -10.07 29.03
CA LYS A 252 1.07 -10.13 30.45
C LYS A 252 -0.13 -10.29 31.39
N ASN A 253 -1.33 -9.91 30.93
CA ASN A 253 -2.52 -9.78 31.76
C ASN A 253 -3.65 -10.75 31.38
N VAL A 254 -3.63 -11.33 30.16
CA VAL A 254 -4.69 -12.20 29.64
C VAL A 254 -4.08 -13.28 28.75
N ASP A 255 -4.17 -14.53 29.21
CA ASP A 255 -4.11 -15.70 28.34
C ASP A 255 -5.53 -16.03 27.89
N ALA A 256 -5.86 -15.71 26.65
CA ALA A 256 -7.14 -16.06 26.05
C ALA A 256 -6.90 -16.89 24.79
N LYS A 257 -7.73 -17.91 24.58
CA LYS A 257 -7.70 -18.74 23.39
C LYS A 257 -9.10 -18.98 22.87
N SER A 258 -9.26 -18.88 21.56
CA SER A 258 -10.44 -19.31 20.83
C SER A 258 -10.03 -20.34 19.78
N GLY A 259 -10.84 -21.38 19.58
CA GLY A 259 -10.55 -22.47 18.63
C GLY A 259 -9.68 -23.60 19.20
N THR A 260 -9.08 -24.40 18.32
CA THR A 260 -8.34 -25.64 18.64
C THR A 260 -6.84 -25.51 18.38
N ASP A 261 -6.04 -26.41 18.97
CA ASP A 261 -4.56 -26.43 18.97
C ASP A 261 -3.90 -26.86 17.64
N GLY A 262 -4.60 -26.84 16.52
CA GLY A 262 -4.02 -27.16 15.21
C GLY A 262 -3.02 -26.10 14.76
N TYR A 263 -3.48 -25.13 13.96
CA TYR A 263 -2.69 -23.97 13.58
C TYR A 263 -3.21 -22.73 14.30
N VAL A 264 -2.49 -22.30 15.34
CA VAL A 264 -2.91 -21.20 16.21
C VAL A 264 -2.09 -19.94 15.90
N ILE A 265 -2.77 -18.85 15.54
CA ILE A 265 -2.14 -17.54 15.44
C ILE A 265 -2.00 -16.96 16.84
N THR A 266 -0.79 -16.58 17.22
CA THR A 266 -0.53 -15.98 18.53
C THR A 266 -0.35 -14.47 18.38
N LEU A 267 -1.23 -13.71 19.02
CA LEU A 267 -1.14 -12.26 19.11
C LEU A 267 -0.46 -11.89 20.43
N LYS A 268 0.68 -11.21 20.37
CA LYS A 268 1.45 -10.81 21.54
C LYS A 268 1.24 -9.33 21.86
N ASP A 269 1.23 -8.99 23.15
CA ASP A 269 1.21 -7.59 23.61
C ASP A 269 2.44 -6.79 23.13
N SER A 270 3.58 -7.47 22.90
CA SER A 270 4.76 -6.86 22.26
C SER A 270 4.51 -6.39 20.83
N ASP A 271 3.55 -7.01 20.15
CA ASP A 271 3.27 -6.82 18.73
C ASP A 271 2.02 -5.96 18.52
N ASN A 272 1.16 -5.84 19.55
CA ASN A 272 -0.03 -5.00 19.56
C ASN A 272 -0.35 -4.47 20.96
N LYS A 273 -0.04 -3.18 21.19
CA LYS A 273 -0.21 -2.52 22.50
C LYS A 273 -1.69 -2.23 22.86
N LEU A 274 -2.65 -2.57 22.00
CA LEU A 274 -4.09 -2.49 22.29
C LEU A 274 -4.64 -3.73 23.03
N LEU A 275 -3.85 -4.80 23.16
CA LEU A 275 -4.23 -6.08 23.79
C LEU A 275 -4.29 -6.06 25.32
#